data_AF-A0A9P7VP04-F1
#
_entry.id   AF-A0A9P7VP04-F1
#
_cell.length_a   1.000
_cell.length_b   1.000
_cell.length_c   1.000
_cell.angle_alpha   90.00
_cell.angle_beta   90.00
_cell.angle_gamma   90.00
#
_symmetry.space_group_name_H-M   'P 1'
#
loop_
_entity.id
_entity.type
_entity.pdbx_description
1 polymer ?
#
loop_
_entity_poly.entity_id
_entity_poly.type
_entity_poly.pdbx_seq_one_letter_code
_entity_poly.pdbx_strand_id
1 'polypeptide(L)'
;MKWRLAQSVLPQFRDRIRDVIEDELDGCAAGPFVLAHMDFNPWNMIIAPDGPNAGRILAIIDWEMAMTVPLWTLVCHPLWFESKGCQRKRDPQETRLFKDTYVRELQRYTTESLVLRVVQNPRLELKRRFAEMAVASWDKAECIKAWMDKHPKQER
;
A
#
# COMPACT_ATOMS: atom_id res chain seq x y z
N MET A 1 16.78 -24.52 4.23
CA MET A 1 17.33 -23.66 3.16
C MET A 1 16.90 -22.20 3.29
N LYS A 2 15.60 -21.89 3.46
CA LYS A 2 15.06 -20.53 3.59
C LYS A 2 15.67 -19.67 4.71
N TRP A 3 15.97 -20.26 5.87
CA TRP A 3 16.61 -19.54 6.98
C TRP A 3 17.99 -18.98 6.61
N ARG A 4 18.85 -19.77 5.94
CA ARG A 4 20.17 -19.31 5.50
C ARG A 4 20.08 -18.15 4.51
N LEU A 5 19.07 -18.18 3.63
CA LEU A 5 18.79 -17.08 2.72
C LEU A 5 18.33 -15.83 3.48
N ALA A 6 17.42 -15.96 4.44
CA ALA A 6 16.98 -14.84 5.26
C ALA A 6 18.15 -14.20 6.02
N GLN A 7 19.04 -15.00 6.60
CA GLN A 7 20.23 -14.53 7.30
C GLN A 7 21.16 -13.70 6.40
N SER A 8 21.28 -14.03 5.11
CA SER A 8 22.13 -13.26 4.19
C SER A 8 21.42 -12.03 3.61
N VAL A 9 20.12 -12.13 3.33
CA VAL A 9 19.35 -11.09 2.62
C VAL A 9 18.89 -9.97 3.56
N LEU A 10 18.40 -10.30 4.76
CA LEU A 10 17.80 -9.30 5.66
C LEU A 10 18.78 -8.17 6.07
N PRO A 11 20.06 -8.42 6.39
CA PRO A 11 21.00 -7.34 6.68
C PRO A 11 21.21 -6.43 5.47
N GLN A 12 21.37 -7.01 4.28
CA GLN A 12 21.55 -6.24 3.05
C GLN A 12 20.31 -5.40 2.74
N PHE A 13 19.11 -5.96 2.94
CA PHE A 13 17.84 -5.26 2.75
C PHE A 13 17.67 -4.09 3.72
N ARG A 14 18.02 -4.27 5.01
CA ARG A 14 18.04 -3.19 6.01
C ARG A 14 18.92 -2.03 5.54
N ASP A 15 20.08 -2.33 4.99
CA ASP A 15 21.03 -1.32 4.51
C ASP A 15 20.53 -0.57 3.26
N ARG A 16 19.44 -1.04 2.61
CA ARG A 16 18.73 -0.35 1.52
C ARG A 16 17.71 0.69 2.01
N ILE A 17 17.54 0.90 3.32
CA ILE A 17 16.54 1.86 3.83
C ILE A 17 16.71 3.26 3.22
N ARG A 18 17.94 3.72 3.00
CA ARG A 18 18.25 5.04 2.39
C ARG A 18 17.72 5.20 0.98
N ASP A 19 17.53 4.10 0.25
CA ASP A 19 16.97 4.14 -1.10
C ASP A 19 15.48 4.47 -1.10
N VAL A 20 14.83 4.45 0.07
CA VAL A 20 13.41 4.78 0.25
C VAL A 20 13.15 5.96 1.19
N ILE A 21 14.10 6.34 2.06
CA ILE A 21 13.99 7.46 3.03
C ILE A 21 14.75 8.73 2.62
N GLU A 22 15.07 8.89 1.33
CA GLU A 22 15.63 10.13 0.80
C GLU A 22 14.82 10.63 -0.40
N ASP A 23 13.68 11.24 -0.08
CA ASP A 23 12.64 11.73 -0.98
C ASP A 23 11.90 12.90 -0.31
N GLU A 24 11.46 13.87 -1.10
CA GLU A 24 10.84 15.11 -0.60
C GLU A 24 9.58 14.86 0.26
N LEU A 25 8.95 13.70 0.14
CA LEU A 25 7.76 13.31 0.91
C LEU A 25 8.11 12.49 2.16
N ASP A 26 9.36 12.35 2.55
CA ASP A 26 9.72 11.65 3.80
C ASP A 26 9.20 12.38 5.03
N GLY A 27 8.94 13.68 4.94
CA GLY A 27 8.18 14.40 5.97
C GLY A 27 6.83 13.71 6.26
N CYS A 28 6.18 13.15 5.23
CA CYS A 28 4.92 12.40 5.36
C CYS A 28 5.05 11.11 6.16
N ALA A 29 6.27 10.59 6.38
CA ALA A 29 6.54 9.45 7.28
C ALA A 29 6.32 9.79 8.75
N ALA A 30 6.54 11.06 9.12
CA ALA A 30 6.34 11.59 10.47
C ALA A 30 5.06 12.43 10.61
N GLY A 31 4.28 12.57 9.54
CA GLY A 31 3.02 13.32 9.52
C GLY A 31 2.87 14.20 8.26
N PRO A 32 1.66 14.67 7.93
CA PRO A 32 0.47 14.67 8.77
C PRO A 32 -0.11 13.26 8.95
N PHE A 33 -0.87 13.06 10.02
CA PHE A 33 -1.54 11.80 10.30
C PHE A 33 -2.99 11.84 9.83
N VAL A 34 -3.47 10.74 9.27
CA VAL A 34 -4.85 10.55 8.83
C VAL A 34 -5.48 9.37 9.57
N LEU A 35 -6.80 9.40 9.76
CA LEU A 35 -7.53 8.25 10.27
C LEU A 35 -7.70 7.23 9.14
N ALA A 36 -7.21 6.01 9.36
CA ALA A 36 -7.35 4.91 8.40
C ALA A 36 -8.17 3.76 8.99
N HIS A 37 -8.99 3.17 8.12
CA HIS A 37 -9.72 1.95 8.39
C HIS A 37 -8.82 0.75 8.03
N MET A 38 -8.16 0.15 9.02
CA MET A 38 -7.11 -0.84 8.74
C MET A 38 -7.62 -2.18 8.19
N ASP A 39 -8.91 -2.45 8.32
CA ASP A 39 -9.57 -3.60 7.67
C ASP A 39 -10.59 -3.17 6.60
N PHE A 40 -10.18 -2.25 5.71
CA PHE A 40 -11.06 -1.72 4.68
C PHE A 40 -11.28 -2.73 3.55
N ASN A 41 -12.25 -3.62 3.72
CA ASN A 41 -12.61 -4.66 2.78
C ASN A 41 -14.13 -4.63 2.46
N PRO A 42 -14.59 -5.30 1.37
CA PRO A 42 -16.00 -5.26 0.98
C PRO A 42 -17.00 -5.78 2.02
N TRP A 43 -16.58 -6.62 2.97
CA TRP A 43 -17.44 -7.12 4.05
C TRP A 43 -17.79 -6.02 5.06
N ASN A 44 -16.94 -4.99 5.15
CA ASN A 44 -17.13 -3.82 6.01
C ASN A 44 -17.82 -2.65 5.29
N MET A 45 -18.42 -2.91 4.11
CA MET A 45 -19.15 -1.94 3.31
C MET A 45 -20.63 -2.29 3.25
N ILE A 46 -21.49 -1.35 3.62
CA ILE A 46 -22.94 -1.46 3.36
C ILE A 46 -23.23 -0.85 2.01
N ILE A 47 -23.75 -1.65 1.08
CA ILE A 47 -24.05 -1.23 -0.30
C ILE A 47 -25.58 -1.23 -0.50
N ALA A 48 -26.10 -0.19 -1.14
CA ALA A 48 -27.52 -0.13 -1.48
C ALA A 48 -27.88 -1.26 -2.48
N PRO A 49 -28.82 -2.16 -2.14
CA PRO A 49 -29.11 -3.33 -2.97
C PRO A 49 -29.95 -2.99 -4.20
N ASP A 50 -30.81 -1.98 -4.11
CA ASP A 50 -31.79 -1.62 -5.14
C ASP A 50 -32.15 -0.12 -5.14
N GLY A 51 -33.03 0.25 -6.06
CA GLY A 51 -33.53 1.62 -6.23
C GLY A 51 -32.54 2.59 -6.91
N PRO A 52 -32.82 3.91 -6.87
CA PRO A 52 -32.02 4.92 -7.57
C PRO A 52 -30.55 5.01 -7.11
N ASN A 53 -30.23 4.44 -5.96
CA ASN A 53 -28.91 4.44 -5.35
C ASN A 53 -28.21 3.07 -5.42
N ALA A 54 -28.78 2.08 -6.11
CA ALA A 54 -28.23 0.73 -6.20
C ALA A 54 -26.72 0.76 -6.54
N GLY A 55 -25.92 0.01 -5.78
CA GLY A 55 -24.46 -0.04 -5.92
C GLY A 55 -23.67 1.07 -5.22
N ARG A 56 -24.33 2.08 -4.62
CA ARG A 56 -23.64 3.10 -3.80
C ARG A 56 -23.26 2.55 -2.42
N ILE A 57 -22.09 2.93 -1.93
CA ILE A 57 -21.68 2.70 -0.54
C ILE A 57 -22.51 3.63 0.36
N LEU A 58 -23.25 3.05 1.30
CA LEU A 58 -24.08 3.77 2.26
C LEU A 58 -23.34 4.01 3.59
N ALA A 59 -22.53 3.05 4.01
CA ALA A 59 -21.76 3.15 5.24
C ALA A 59 -20.51 2.26 5.19
N ILE A 60 -19.49 2.68 5.94
CA ILE A 60 -18.33 1.86 6.31
C ILE A 60 -18.48 1.52 7.79
N ILE A 61 -18.48 0.24 8.13
CA ILE A 61 -18.65 -0.28 9.49
C ILE A 61 -17.37 -0.94 9.99
N ASP A 62 -17.39 -1.40 11.24
CA ASP A 62 -16.30 -2.18 11.84
C ASP A 62 -14.96 -1.43 11.96
N TRP A 63 -15.01 -0.31 12.69
CA TRP A 63 -13.86 0.57 12.94
C TRP A 63 -12.95 0.09 14.08
N GLU A 64 -13.06 -1.17 14.52
CA GLU A 64 -12.31 -1.67 15.68
C GLU A 64 -10.78 -1.62 15.49
N MET A 65 -10.33 -1.77 14.23
CA MET A 65 -8.92 -1.68 13.84
C MET A 65 -8.52 -0.29 13.34
N ALA A 66 -9.38 0.72 13.47
CA ALA A 66 -9.08 2.05 12.99
C ALA A 66 -7.88 2.65 13.74
N MET A 67 -6.99 3.32 13.00
CA MET A 67 -5.81 3.94 13.61
C MET A 67 -5.38 5.20 12.88
N THR A 68 -4.69 6.08 13.59
CA THR A 68 -3.99 7.21 12.99
C THR A 68 -2.70 6.72 12.33
N VAL A 69 -2.61 6.89 11.02
CA VAL A 69 -1.45 6.49 10.21
C VAL A 69 -0.82 7.72 9.55
N PRO A 70 0.48 7.74 9.30
CA PRO A 70 1.09 8.84 8.56
C PRO A 70 0.55 8.89 7.12
N LEU A 71 0.42 10.10 6.55
CA LEU A 71 -0.23 10.32 5.25
C LEU A 71 0.35 9.46 4.10
N TRP A 72 1.63 9.11 4.17
CA TRP A 72 2.24 8.28 3.13
C TRP A 72 1.52 6.93 2.95
N THR A 73 0.84 6.41 3.97
CA THR A 73 0.14 5.12 3.88
C THR A 73 -1.03 5.13 2.90
N LEU A 74 -1.49 6.28 2.41
CA LEU A 74 -2.50 6.36 1.35
C LEU A 74 -2.07 5.64 0.06
N VAL A 75 -0.77 5.43 -0.14
CA VAL A 75 -0.24 4.64 -1.27
C VAL A 75 -0.46 3.14 -1.09
N CYS A 76 -0.65 2.68 0.15
CA CYS A 76 -1.05 1.33 0.48
C CYS A 76 -2.55 1.20 0.24
N HIS A 77 -2.91 0.99 -1.04
CA HIS A 77 -4.29 0.72 -1.41
C HIS A 77 -4.83 -0.54 -0.69
N PRO A 78 -6.16 -0.67 -0.53
CA PRO A 78 -6.76 -1.83 0.12
C PRO A 78 -6.31 -3.16 -0.48
N LEU A 79 -6.05 -4.16 0.37
CA LEU A 79 -5.50 -5.46 -0.06
C LEU A 79 -6.40 -6.20 -1.06
N TRP A 80 -7.71 -6.00 -0.98
CA TRP A 80 -8.68 -6.62 -1.88
C TRP A 80 -8.63 -6.09 -3.32
N PHE A 81 -7.84 -5.04 -3.59
CA PHE A 81 -7.52 -4.61 -4.94
C PHE A 81 -6.65 -5.65 -5.66
N GLU A 82 -5.79 -6.37 -4.94
CA GLU A 82 -4.91 -7.41 -5.50
C GLU A 82 -5.46 -8.83 -5.28
N SER A 83 -6.49 -9.00 -4.43
CA SER A 83 -7.01 -10.32 -4.04
C SER A 83 -8.54 -10.38 -3.94
N LYS A 84 -9.14 -11.46 -4.49
CA LYS A 84 -10.54 -11.84 -4.29
C LYS A 84 -10.63 -12.68 -3.00
N GLY A 85 -10.65 -12.00 -1.84
CA GLY A 85 -10.63 -12.65 -0.52
C GLY A 85 -9.24 -13.14 -0.09
N CYS A 86 -9.15 -13.99 0.94
CA CYS A 86 -7.88 -14.28 1.61
C CYS A 86 -6.83 -15.05 0.77
N GLN A 87 -7.19 -15.63 -0.38
CA GLN A 87 -6.29 -16.58 -1.06
C GLN A 87 -6.24 -16.51 -2.60
N ARG A 88 -7.17 -15.82 -3.27
CA ARG A 88 -7.21 -15.81 -4.74
C ARG A 88 -6.73 -14.48 -5.31
N LYS A 89 -5.54 -14.47 -5.91
CA LYS A 89 -5.05 -13.29 -6.64
C LYS A 89 -6.03 -12.85 -7.72
N ARG A 90 -6.21 -11.54 -7.83
CA ARG A 90 -7.00 -10.90 -8.88
C ARG A 90 -6.22 -10.90 -10.19
N ASP A 91 -6.94 -10.83 -11.31
CA ASP A 91 -6.30 -10.64 -12.62
C ASP A 91 -5.45 -9.35 -12.63
N PRO A 92 -4.25 -9.33 -13.25
CA PRO A 92 -3.40 -8.15 -13.27
C PRO A 92 -4.05 -6.90 -13.89
N GLN A 93 -4.90 -7.06 -14.92
CA GLN A 93 -5.62 -5.96 -15.55
C GLN A 93 -6.72 -5.43 -14.62
N GLU A 94 -7.48 -6.31 -13.98
CA GLU A 94 -8.47 -5.90 -12.96
C GLU A 94 -7.78 -5.19 -11.79
N THR A 95 -6.63 -5.70 -11.33
CA THR A 95 -5.83 -5.09 -10.26
C THR A 95 -5.39 -3.67 -10.63
N ARG A 96 -4.92 -3.49 -11.87
CA ARG A 96 -4.54 -2.17 -12.39
C ARG A 96 -5.75 -1.23 -12.43
N LEU A 97 -6.89 -1.70 -12.90
CA LEU A 97 -8.13 -0.92 -12.94
C LEU A 97 -8.53 -0.39 -11.55
N PHE A 98 -8.52 -1.23 -10.50
CA PHE A 98 -8.83 -0.78 -9.14
C PHE A 98 -7.88 0.30 -8.64
N LYS A 99 -6.57 0.12 -8.86
CA LYS A 99 -5.55 1.10 -8.44
C LYS A 99 -5.71 2.43 -9.18
N ASP A 100 -5.90 2.38 -10.50
CA ASP A 100 -6.07 3.57 -11.33
C ASP A 100 -7.35 4.33 -10.96
N THR A 101 -8.45 3.60 -10.71
CA THR A 101 -9.71 4.19 -10.23
C THR A 101 -9.54 4.83 -8.87
N TYR A 102 -8.85 4.19 -7.92
CA TYR A 102 -8.60 4.77 -6.61
C TYR A 102 -7.86 6.10 -6.68
N VAL A 103 -6.78 6.18 -7.46
CA VAL A 103 -6.04 7.43 -7.66
C VAL A 103 -6.92 8.50 -8.32
N ARG A 104 -7.73 8.12 -9.31
CA ARG A 104 -8.63 9.03 -10.01
C ARG A 104 -9.74 9.58 -9.11
N GLU A 105 -10.36 8.74 -8.28
CA GLU A 105 -11.40 9.18 -7.35
C GLU A 105 -10.80 10.04 -6.23
N LEU A 106 -9.60 9.73 -5.73
CA LEU A 106 -8.89 10.63 -4.82
C LEU A 106 -8.66 12.00 -5.45
N GLN A 107 -8.20 12.05 -6.69
CA GLN A 107 -8.01 13.31 -7.44
C GLN A 107 -9.30 14.10 -7.60
N ARG A 108 -10.43 13.42 -7.76
CA ARG A 108 -11.73 14.05 -7.94
C ARG A 108 -12.26 14.68 -6.66
N TYR A 109 -12.01 14.07 -5.50
CA TYR A 109 -12.64 14.47 -4.24
C TYR A 109 -11.72 15.18 -3.25
N THR A 110 -10.40 15.20 -3.46
CA THR A 110 -9.48 15.95 -2.60
C THR A 110 -9.07 17.28 -3.21
N THR A 111 -9.09 18.34 -2.41
CA THR A 111 -8.45 19.63 -2.73
C THR A 111 -7.06 19.76 -2.10
N GLU A 112 -6.65 18.77 -1.30
CA GLU A 112 -5.39 18.79 -0.55
C GLU A 112 -4.20 18.46 -1.46
N SER A 113 -3.38 19.46 -1.75
CA SER A 113 -2.22 19.31 -2.64
C SER A 113 -1.22 18.27 -2.13
N LEU A 114 -1.08 18.11 -0.81
CA LEU A 114 -0.18 17.13 -0.21
C LEU A 114 -0.66 15.68 -0.44
N VAL A 115 -1.98 15.43 -0.37
CA VAL A 115 -2.56 14.11 -0.67
C VAL A 115 -2.23 13.71 -2.11
N LEU A 116 -2.41 14.64 -3.05
CA LEU A 116 -2.11 14.42 -4.47
C LEU A 116 -0.63 14.12 -4.70
N ARG A 117 0.27 14.92 -4.11
CA ARG A 117 1.72 14.70 -4.18
C ARG A 117 2.11 13.32 -3.67
N VAL A 118 1.51 12.84 -2.57
CA VAL A 118 1.76 11.51 -2.01
C VAL A 118 1.34 10.40 -2.98
N VAL A 119 0.11 10.43 -3.50
CA VAL A 119 -0.39 9.36 -4.38
C VAL A 119 0.14 9.43 -5.81
N GLN A 120 0.75 10.54 -6.20
CA GLN A 120 1.43 10.71 -7.49
C GLN A 120 2.95 10.57 -7.40
N ASN A 121 3.51 10.28 -6.22
CA ASN A 121 4.97 10.19 -6.08
C ASN A 121 5.52 9.06 -6.98
N PRO A 122 6.47 9.35 -7.90
CA PRO A 122 6.99 8.34 -8.82
C PRO A 122 7.70 7.16 -8.13
N ARG A 123 8.15 7.35 -6.87
CA ARG A 123 8.77 6.34 -6.02
C ARG A 123 7.78 5.65 -5.07
N LEU A 124 6.47 5.93 -5.17
CA LEU A 124 5.46 5.40 -4.24
C LEU A 124 5.46 3.87 -4.18
N GLU A 125 5.54 3.19 -5.34
CA GLU A 125 5.47 1.73 -5.39
C GLU A 125 6.74 1.10 -4.82
N LEU A 126 7.89 1.78 -4.99
CA LEU A 126 9.15 1.38 -4.38
C LEU A 126 9.04 1.45 -2.84
N LYS A 127 8.56 2.58 -2.31
CA LYS A 127 8.36 2.79 -0.87
C LYS A 127 7.36 1.78 -0.28
N ARG A 128 6.21 1.61 -0.92
CA ARG A 128 5.17 0.64 -0.51
C ARG A 128 5.73 -0.77 -0.42
N ARG A 129 6.38 -1.25 -1.50
CA ARG A 129 6.94 -2.60 -1.56
C ARG A 129 8.05 -2.81 -0.53
N PHE A 130 8.88 -1.80 -0.30
CA PHE A 130 9.87 -1.85 0.77
C PHE A 130 9.21 -2.01 2.14
N ALA A 131 8.20 -1.19 2.47
CA ALA A 131 7.48 -1.27 3.74
C ALA A 131 6.80 -2.64 3.94
N GLU A 132 6.09 -3.15 2.92
CA GLU A 132 5.45 -4.48 2.94
C GLU A 132 6.46 -5.59 3.24
N MET A 133 7.64 -5.54 2.63
CA MET A 133 8.70 -6.53 2.87
C MET A 133 9.38 -6.36 4.22
N ALA A 134 9.53 -5.13 4.72
CA ALA A 134 10.15 -4.86 6.02
C ALA A 134 9.33 -5.42 7.19
N VAL A 135 8.01 -5.49 7.02
CA VAL A 135 7.09 -6.09 8.02
C VAL A 135 6.73 -7.54 7.71
N ALA A 136 7.20 -8.09 6.59
CA ALA A 136 6.93 -9.48 6.22
C ALA A 136 7.74 -10.45 7.10
N SER A 137 7.18 -11.65 7.30
CA SER A 137 7.89 -12.74 7.97
C SER A 137 9.13 -13.18 7.17
N TRP A 138 10.17 -13.65 7.87
CA TRP A 138 11.47 -14.03 7.31
C TRP A 138 11.39 -15.11 6.24
N ASP A 139 10.32 -15.91 6.21
CA ASP A 139 10.07 -16.94 5.19
C ASP A 139 9.83 -16.35 3.79
N LYS A 140 9.61 -15.02 3.70
CA LYS A 140 9.51 -14.25 2.46
C LYS A 140 10.86 -13.72 1.93
N ALA A 141 11.99 -14.19 2.46
CA ALA A 141 13.33 -13.75 2.03
C ALA A 141 13.58 -13.86 0.51
N GLU A 142 12.96 -14.81 -0.18
CA GLU A 142 13.02 -14.94 -1.65
C GLU A 142 12.37 -13.74 -2.35
N CYS A 143 11.25 -13.22 -1.84
CA CYS A 143 10.60 -12.02 -2.36
C CYS A 143 11.47 -10.78 -2.13
N ILE A 144 12.09 -10.68 -0.96
CA ILE A 144 13.02 -9.59 -0.62
C ILE A 144 14.21 -9.60 -1.60
N LYS A 145 14.80 -10.77 -1.81
CA LYS A 145 15.90 -10.93 -2.76
C LYS A 145 15.49 -10.56 -4.19
N ALA A 146 14.36 -11.08 -4.67
CA ALA A 146 13.88 -10.78 -6.02
C ALA A 146 13.63 -9.27 -6.23
N TRP A 147 13.11 -8.58 -5.20
CA TRP A 147 12.96 -7.14 -5.25
C TRP A 147 14.31 -6.42 -5.31
N MET A 148 15.28 -6.82 -4.48
CA MET A 148 16.63 -6.22 -4.47
C MET A 148 17.36 -6.40 -5.79
N ASP A 149 17.22 -7.58 -6.42
CA ASP A 149 17.82 -7.88 -7.72
C ASP A 149 17.18 -7.02 -8.84
N LYS A 150 15.88 -6.73 -8.74
CA LYS A 150 15.16 -5.86 -9.69
C LYS A 150 15.44 -4.37 -9.49
N HIS A 151 15.83 -3.97 -8.28
CA HIS A 151 16.14 -2.58 -7.92
C HIS A 151 17.58 -2.52 -7.40
N PRO A 152 18.59 -2.57 -8.28
CA PRO A 152 20.00 -2.51 -7.87
C PRO A 152 20.26 -1.21 -7.09
N LYS A 153 21.22 -1.27 -6.16
CA LYS A 153 21.59 -0.12 -5.35
C LYS A 153 22.12 0.96 -6.28
N GLN A 154 21.57 2.17 -6.20
CA GLN A 154 22.11 3.30 -6.94
C GLN A 154 23.41 3.72 -6.25
N GLU A 155 24.54 3.53 -6.91
CA GLU A 155 25.80 4.13 -6.48
C GLU A 155 25.66 5.65 -6.63
N ARG A 156 25.77 6.36 -5.52
CA ARG A 156 25.84 7.82 -5.48
C ARG A 156 27.27 8.25 -5.31
#